data_AF-A0A7S4FJI0-F1
#
_entry.id   AF-A0A7S4FJI0-F1
#
_cell.length_a   1.000
_cell.length_b   1.000
_cell.length_c   1.000
_cell.angle_alpha   90.00
_cell.angle_beta   90.00
_cell.angle_gamma   90.00
#
_symmetry.space_group_name_H-M   'P 1'
#
loop_
_entity.id
_entity.type
_entity.pdbx_description
1 polymer ?
#
loop_
_entity_poly.entity_id
_entity_poly.type
_entity_poly.pdbx_seq_one_letter_code
_entity_poly.pdbx_strand_id
1 'polypeptide(L)'
;RIDFSAAFLTETLGLIYVIPDSGAGDRFRFLNPFDAYLWVAFFVTFLVGTLCVAFAEFLHVACKPGAESGLVVPQQPWATFRRVFWCNMNVPFGTMEQQPGSSAGKIVLWVFNFMYLILIASYTANLASVLTVEQTQGFVDKAKLLNEGQKVAVTPGDIGPFITALGGSTER
;
A
#
# COMPACT_ATOMS: atom_id res chain seq x y z
N ARG A 1 51.44 -41.73 -14.40
CA ARG A 1 50.26 -42.00 -13.56
C ARG A 1 50.32 -41.00 -12.42
N ILE A 2 49.25 -40.27 -12.17
CA ILE A 2 49.22 -39.20 -11.17
C ILE A 2 48.17 -39.64 -10.16
N ASP A 3 48.56 -39.77 -8.90
CA ASP A 3 47.68 -40.19 -7.81
C ASP A 3 47.44 -38.98 -6.90
N PHE A 4 46.16 -38.69 -6.60
CA PHE A 4 45.74 -37.54 -5.80
C PHE A 4 45.50 -37.97 -4.34
N SER A 5 45.84 -37.09 -3.37
CA SER A 5 45.46 -37.29 -1.98
C SER A 5 43.98 -36.97 -1.75
N ALA A 6 43.47 -37.31 -0.56
CA ALA A 6 42.15 -36.87 -0.13
C ALA A 6 42.04 -35.33 -0.17
N ALA A 7 40.86 -34.83 -0.58
CA ALA A 7 40.58 -33.41 -0.67
C ALA A 7 40.61 -32.76 0.71
N PHE A 8 41.44 -31.73 0.88
CA PHE A 8 41.56 -30.98 2.13
C PHE A 8 40.60 -29.78 2.19
N LEU A 9 40.17 -29.27 1.02
CA LEU A 9 39.28 -28.13 0.88
C LEU A 9 38.22 -28.46 -0.17
N THR A 10 36.95 -28.24 0.17
CA THR A 10 35.84 -28.34 -0.78
C THR A 10 35.50 -26.93 -1.24
N GLU A 11 36.00 -26.57 -2.43
CA GLU A 11 35.62 -25.30 -3.06
C GLU A 11 34.26 -25.46 -3.76
N THR A 12 33.42 -24.44 -3.61
CA THR A 12 32.12 -24.37 -4.30
C THR A 12 32.04 -23.07 -5.08
N LEU A 13 31.38 -23.12 -6.23
CA LEU A 13 31.19 -21.96 -7.08
C LEU A 13 30.17 -20.99 -6.46
N GLY A 14 30.65 -19.79 -6.13
CA GLY A 14 29.82 -18.65 -5.75
C GLY A 14 29.57 -17.72 -6.95
N LEU A 15 28.34 -17.26 -7.13
CA LEU A 15 28.00 -16.21 -8.08
C LEU A 15 27.85 -14.90 -7.31
N ILE A 16 28.55 -13.86 -7.72
CA ILE A 16 28.40 -12.50 -7.20
C ILE A 16 27.82 -11.66 -8.32
N TYR A 17 26.70 -10.99 -8.06
CA TYR A 17 26.08 -10.07 -8.98
C TYR A 17 25.72 -8.78 -8.24
N VAL A 18 25.73 -7.66 -8.96
CA VAL A 18 25.33 -6.37 -8.42
C VAL A 18 23.82 -6.25 -8.62
N ILE A 19 23.09 -6.05 -7.52
CA ILE A 19 21.68 -5.67 -7.61
C ILE A 19 21.66 -4.23 -8.14
N PRO A 20 21.05 -3.95 -9.30
CA PRO A 20 20.97 -2.59 -9.78
C PRO A 20 20.20 -1.74 -8.76
N ASP A 21 20.75 -0.59 -8.39
CA ASP A 21 20.05 0.35 -7.53
C ASP A 21 18.68 0.66 -8.16
N SER A 22 17.59 0.36 -7.44
CA SER A 22 16.27 0.80 -7.85
C SER A 22 16.33 2.32 -7.97
N GLY A 23 16.21 2.84 -9.19
CA GLY A 23 16.48 4.24 -9.51
C GLY A 23 15.85 5.23 -8.53
N ALA A 24 16.53 6.37 -8.36
CA ALA A 24 16.20 7.53 -7.53
C ALA A 24 14.81 7.44 -6.88
N GLY A 25 14.79 7.13 -5.58
CA GLY A 25 13.59 6.87 -4.80
C GLY A 25 12.48 7.86 -5.09
N ASP A 26 11.45 7.38 -5.79
CA ASP A 26 10.29 8.19 -6.07
C ASP A 26 9.66 8.62 -4.74
N ARG A 27 9.62 9.94 -4.50
CA ARG A 27 9.21 10.51 -3.20
C ARG A 27 7.78 10.13 -2.82
N PHE A 28 6.97 9.73 -3.81
CA PHE A 28 5.59 9.30 -3.65
C PHE A 28 5.37 7.80 -3.86
N ARG A 29 6.41 6.97 -3.66
CA ARG A 29 6.30 5.49 -3.71
C ARG A 29 5.19 4.91 -2.85
N PHE A 30 4.80 5.60 -1.77
CA PHE A 30 3.69 5.22 -0.90
C PHE A 30 2.31 5.35 -1.56
N LEU A 31 2.15 6.14 -2.63
CA LEU A 31 0.89 6.23 -3.39
C LEU A 31 0.77 5.16 -4.49
N ASN A 32 1.91 4.60 -4.92
CA ASN A 32 2.01 3.57 -5.95
C ASN A 32 1.25 2.25 -5.69
N PRO A 33 0.95 1.82 -4.44
CA PRO A 33 0.16 0.61 -4.20
C PRO A 33 -1.30 0.73 -4.67
N PHE A 34 -1.76 1.93 -5.01
CA PHE A 34 -3.15 2.21 -5.34
C PHE A 34 -3.27 3.08 -6.58
N ASP A 35 -4.13 2.65 -7.51
CA ASP A 35 -4.35 3.36 -8.77
C ASP A 35 -5.00 4.73 -8.53
N ALA A 36 -4.68 5.70 -9.40
CA ALA A 36 -5.20 7.06 -9.32
C ALA A 36 -6.74 7.09 -9.35
N TYR A 37 -7.37 6.17 -10.09
CA TYR A 37 -8.82 6.02 -10.12
C TYR A 37 -9.41 5.74 -8.74
N LEU A 38 -8.75 4.86 -7.98
CA LEU A 38 -9.24 4.45 -6.68
C LEU A 38 -9.05 5.56 -5.63
N TRP A 39 -8.00 6.37 -5.74
CA TRP A 39 -7.84 7.59 -4.92
C TRP A 39 -8.99 8.57 -5.14
N VAL A 40 -9.37 8.80 -6.39
CA VAL A 40 -10.54 9.64 -6.71
C VAL A 40 -11.82 9.01 -6.15
N ALA A 41 -12.01 7.70 -6.32
CA ALA A 41 -13.15 6.99 -5.76
C ALA A 41 -13.23 7.13 -4.24
N PHE A 42 -12.09 7.14 -3.54
CA PHE A 42 -12.03 7.37 -2.10
C PHE A 42 -12.52 8.77 -1.71
N PHE A 43 -12.02 9.83 -2.34
CA PHE A 43 -12.49 11.19 -2.07
C PHE A 43 -13.99 11.35 -2.38
N VAL A 44 -14.47 10.75 -3.46
CA VAL A 44 -15.89 10.80 -3.84
C VAL A 44 -16.76 10.08 -2.82
N THR A 45 -16.42 8.85 -2.42
CA THR A 45 -17.21 8.09 -1.42
C THR A 45 -17.18 8.76 -0.06
N PHE A 46 -16.05 9.34 0.35
CA PHE A 46 -15.96 10.13 1.58
C PHE A 46 -16.87 11.38 1.55
N LEU A 47 -16.90 12.10 0.42
CA LEU A 47 -17.74 13.28 0.25
C LEU A 47 -19.23 12.91 0.23
N VAL A 48 -19.60 11.84 -0.48
CA VAL A 48 -20.97 11.30 -0.49
C VAL A 48 -21.40 10.88 0.91
N GLY A 49 -20.57 10.16 1.66
CA GLY A 49 -20.87 9.77 3.05
C GLY A 49 -21.12 10.98 3.95
N THR A 50 -20.27 12.00 3.85
CA THR A 50 -20.43 13.27 4.57
C THR A 50 -21.75 13.98 4.22
N LEU A 51 -22.09 14.04 2.94
CA LEU A 51 -23.35 14.65 2.47
C LEU A 51 -24.58 13.87 2.95
N CYS A 52 -24.55 12.53 2.92
CA CYS A 52 -25.63 11.69 3.40
C CYS A 52 -25.90 11.91 4.90
N VAL A 53 -24.85 11.99 5.72
CA VAL A 53 -24.99 12.25 7.16
C VAL A 53 -25.47 13.68 7.41
N ALA A 54 -24.96 14.67 6.66
CA ALA A 54 -25.45 16.05 6.75
C ALA A 54 -26.94 16.14 6.39
N PHE A 55 -27.36 15.46 5.32
CA PHE A 55 -28.76 15.38 4.92
C PHE A 55 -29.64 14.71 5.98
N ALA A 56 -29.16 13.63 6.60
CA ALA A 56 -29.86 12.97 7.70
C ALA A 56 -30.01 13.87 8.94
N GLU A 57 -29.05 14.76 9.21
CA GLU A 57 -29.16 15.79 10.25
C GLU A 57 -30.19 16.86 9.88
N PHE A 58 -30.19 17.36 8.63
CA PHE A 58 -31.18 18.34 8.16
C PHE A 58 -32.61 17.80 8.24
N LEU A 59 -32.84 16.56 7.81
CA LEU A 59 -34.15 15.91 7.92
C LEU A 59 -34.59 15.74 9.37
N HIS A 60 -33.67 15.38 10.26
CA HIS A 60 -33.98 15.24 11.68
C HIS A 60 -34.34 16.58 12.35
N VAL A 61 -33.72 17.69 11.92
CA VAL A 61 -34.09 19.04 12.36
C VAL A 61 -35.46 19.44 11.81
N ALA A 62 -35.75 19.13 10.54
CA ALA A 62 -37.03 19.45 9.90
C ALA A 62 -38.24 18.69 10.48
N CYS A 63 -38.04 17.45 10.95
CA CYS A 63 -39.10 16.59 11.47
C CYS A 63 -39.33 16.71 13.00
N LYS A 64 -38.61 17.58 13.72
CA LYS A 64 -38.81 17.73 15.17
C LYS A 64 -40.07 18.58 15.48
N PRO A 65 -41.12 18.01 16.11
CA PRO A 65 -42.29 18.77 16.53
C PRO A 65 -41.91 19.61 17.77
N GLY A 66 -41.73 20.92 17.59
CA GLY A 66 -41.34 21.83 18.69
C GLY A 66 -40.39 22.96 18.31
N ALA A 67 -40.13 23.20 17.02
CA ALA A 67 -39.30 24.32 16.55
C ALA A 67 -39.87 25.73 16.85
N GLU A 68 -41.01 25.82 17.53
CA GLU A 68 -41.65 27.09 17.95
C GLU A 68 -41.19 27.58 19.34
N SER A 69 -40.42 26.78 20.09
CA SER A 69 -39.91 27.19 21.41
C SER A 69 -38.47 27.74 21.32
N GLY A 70 -38.30 28.92 20.73
CA GLY A 70 -37.30 29.97 21.05
C GLY A 70 -35.80 29.67 21.27
N LEU A 71 -35.31 28.45 21.14
CA LEU A 71 -33.93 28.04 21.48
C LEU A 71 -33.26 27.20 20.38
N VAL A 72 -33.89 27.07 19.22
CA VAL A 72 -33.25 26.48 18.05
C VAL A 72 -32.40 27.57 17.40
N VAL A 73 -31.12 27.63 17.77
CA VAL A 73 -30.12 28.40 17.01
C VAL A 73 -30.26 27.98 15.54
N PRO A 74 -30.49 28.91 14.59
CA PRO A 74 -30.56 28.57 13.17
C PRO A 74 -29.22 27.91 12.81
N GLN A 75 -29.21 26.59 12.69
CA GLN A 75 -27.99 25.88 12.32
C GLN A 75 -27.66 26.31 10.90
N GLN A 76 -26.61 27.12 10.76
CA GLN A 76 -26.09 27.45 9.46
C GLN A 76 -25.70 26.13 8.76
N PRO A 77 -26.20 25.88 7.54
CA PRO A 77 -25.94 24.63 6.83
C PRO A 77 -24.45 24.29 6.72
N TRP A 78 -23.63 25.35 6.56
CA TRP A 78 -22.18 25.28 6.53
C TRP A 78 -21.55 24.81 7.85
N ALA A 79 -22.04 25.29 8.99
CA ALA A 79 -21.51 24.91 10.29
C ALA A 79 -21.79 23.43 10.60
N THR A 80 -22.97 22.94 10.23
CA THR A 80 -23.35 21.53 10.37
C THR A 80 -22.52 20.65 9.43
N PHE A 81 -22.35 21.05 8.17
CA PHE A 81 -21.47 20.34 7.23
C PHE A 81 -20.04 20.25 7.74
N ARG A 82 -19.44 21.36 8.21
CA ARG A 82 -18.08 21.38 8.75
C ARG A 82 -17.93 20.42 9.93
N ARG A 83 -18.90 20.39 10.84
CA ARG A 83 -18.91 19.47 11.99
C ARG A 83 -18.96 18.01 11.53
N VAL A 84 -19.89 17.68 10.63
CA VAL A 84 -20.06 16.32 10.13
C VAL A 84 -18.85 15.86 9.33
N PHE A 85 -18.28 16.73 8.50
CA PHE A 85 -17.04 16.49 7.77
C PHE A 85 -15.88 16.18 8.73
N TRP A 86 -15.69 17.02 9.75
CA TRP A 86 -14.65 16.81 10.75
C TRP A 86 -14.87 15.51 11.52
N CYS A 87 -16.10 15.21 11.92
CA CYS A 87 -16.44 13.95 12.58
C CYS A 87 -16.14 12.74 11.67
N ASN A 88 -16.59 12.77 10.41
CA ASN A 88 -16.40 11.68 9.46
C ASN A 88 -14.91 11.44 9.15
N MET A 89 -14.08 12.49 9.16
CA MET A 89 -12.64 12.35 9.01
C MET A 89 -11.98 11.68 10.22
N ASN A 90 -12.52 11.88 11.43
CA ASN A 90 -11.91 11.49 12.70
C ASN A 90 -12.35 10.10 13.21
N VAL A 91 -13.57 9.68 12.86
CA VAL A 91 -14.14 8.37 13.24
C VAL A 91 -13.22 7.16 12.94
N PRO A 92 -12.56 7.05 11.77
CA PRO A 92 -11.67 5.94 11.46
C PRO A 92 -10.44 5.87 12.36
N PHE A 93 -10.02 7.02 12.90
CA PHE A 93 -8.87 7.16 13.79
C PHE A 93 -9.26 7.04 15.27
N GLY A 94 -10.53 6.74 15.57
CA GLY A 94 -11.03 6.50 16.92
C GLY A 94 -11.44 7.77 17.69
N THR A 95 -11.42 8.95 17.07
CA THR A 95 -11.82 10.21 17.70
C THR A 95 -13.28 10.54 17.36
N MET A 96 -14.17 10.47 18.35
CA MET A 96 -15.62 10.73 18.19
C MET A 96 -16.10 11.87 19.08
N GLU A 97 -15.54 13.07 18.92
CA GLU A 97 -15.91 14.22 19.77
C GLU A 97 -17.31 14.79 19.46
N GLN A 98 -17.79 14.67 18.21
CA GLN A 98 -19.02 15.34 17.76
C GLN A 98 -19.91 14.38 16.95
N GLN A 99 -20.61 13.50 17.64
CA GLN A 99 -21.55 12.57 16.99
C GLN A 99 -22.80 13.30 16.44
N PRO A 100 -23.33 12.88 15.27
CA PRO A 100 -24.61 13.35 14.77
C PRO A 100 -25.74 13.11 15.80
N GLY A 101 -26.69 14.02 15.90
CA GLY A 101 -27.85 13.88 16.79
C GLY A 101 -28.92 12.92 16.25
N SER A 102 -28.95 12.68 14.94
CA SER A 102 -29.89 11.81 14.24
C SER A 102 -29.47 10.34 14.35
N SER A 103 -30.39 9.47 14.82
CA SER A 103 -30.16 8.02 14.87
C SER A 103 -29.87 7.42 13.49
N ALA A 104 -30.54 7.92 12.44
CA ALA A 104 -30.28 7.49 11.06
C ALA A 104 -28.90 7.95 10.57
N GLY A 105 -28.49 9.18 10.90
CA GLY A 105 -27.18 9.72 10.58
C GLY A 105 -26.04 8.91 11.22
N LYS A 106 -26.23 8.40 12.45
CA LYS A 106 -25.26 7.52 13.11
C LYS A 106 -25.07 6.20 12.36
N ILE A 107 -26.15 5.53 11.95
CA ILE A 107 -26.05 4.25 11.22
C ILE A 107 -25.32 4.45 9.89
N VAL A 108 -25.68 5.50 9.14
CA VAL A 108 -25.01 5.84 7.87
C VAL A 108 -23.52 6.12 8.12
N LEU A 109 -23.18 6.91 9.13
CA LEU A 109 -21.79 7.19 9.50
C LEU A 109 -21.02 5.89 9.77
N TRP A 110 -21.56 4.97 10.57
CA TRP A 110 -20.93 3.70 10.87
C TRP A 110 -20.69 2.83 9.63
N VAL A 111 -21.68 2.71 8.75
CA VAL A 111 -21.56 1.89 7.53
C VAL A 111 -20.48 2.44 6.59
N PHE A 112 -20.49 3.75 6.33
CA PHE A 112 -19.48 4.38 5.48
C PHE A 112 -18.08 4.35 6.11
N ASN A 113 -17.96 4.53 7.43
CA ASN A 113 -16.68 4.44 8.12
C ASN A 113 -16.13 3.01 8.16
N PHE A 114 -17.01 2.01 8.32
CA PHE A 114 -16.61 0.61 8.24
C PHE A 114 -16.05 0.26 6.86
N MET A 115 -16.69 0.73 5.79
CA MET A 115 -16.16 0.58 4.43
C MET A 115 -14.76 1.21 4.30
N TYR A 116 -14.56 2.40 4.87
CA TYR A 116 -13.26 3.07 4.82
C TYR A 116 -12.17 2.33 5.60
N LEU A 117 -12.48 1.73 6.75
CA LEU A 117 -11.53 0.90 7.49
C LEU A 117 -11.05 -0.30 6.66
N ILE A 118 -11.95 -0.95 5.91
CA ILE A 118 -11.59 -2.03 4.99
C ILE A 118 -10.64 -1.52 3.89
N LEU A 119 -10.90 -0.33 3.35
CA LEU A 119 -10.04 0.29 2.34
C LEU A 119 -8.65 0.61 2.89
N ILE A 120 -8.54 1.20 4.09
CA ILE A 120 -7.23 1.46 4.73
C ILE A 120 -6.49 0.15 4.99
N ALA A 121 -7.18 -0.89 5.47
CA ALA A 121 -6.57 -2.19 5.70
C ALA A 121 -6.02 -2.79 4.39
N SER A 122 -6.79 -2.68 3.30
CA SER A 122 -6.37 -3.15 1.98
C SER A 122 -5.18 -2.36 1.43
N TYR A 123 -5.17 -1.03 1.61
CA TYR A 123 -4.02 -0.19 1.28
C TYR A 123 -2.78 -0.60 2.05
N THR A 124 -2.92 -0.80 3.36
CA THR A 124 -1.81 -1.19 4.24
C THR A 124 -1.25 -2.56 3.84
N ALA A 125 -2.12 -3.50 3.46
CA ALA A 125 -1.73 -4.82 2.97
C ALA A 125 -1.00 -4.75 1.62
N ASN A 126 -1.52 -3.96 0.66
CA ASN A 126 -0.89 -3.80 -0.66
C ASN A 126 0.47 -3.08 -0.53
N LEU A 127 0.55 -2.04 0.30
CA LEU A 127 1.80 -1.36 0.60
C LEU A 127 2.82 -2.34 1.21
N ALA A 128 2.42 -3.14 2.20
CA ALA A 128 3.28 -4.15 2.81
C ALA A 128 3.75 -5.19 1.79
N SER A 129 2.87 -5.64 0.88
CA SER A 129 3.25 -6.58 -0.19
C SER A 129 4.35 -6.02 -1.08
N VAL A 130 4.22 -4.78 -1.55
CA VAL A 130 5.25 -4.11 -2.35
C VAL A 130 6.58 -4.04 -1.58
N LEU A 131 6.54 -3.67 -0.29
CA LEU A 131 7.75 -3.59 0.55
C LEU A 131 8.42 -4.96 0.74
N THR A 132 7.65 -6.04 0.88
CA THR A 132 8.21 -7.40 1.00
C THR A 132 8.81 -7.93 -0.30
N VAL A 133 8.24 -7.57 -1.45
CA VAL A 133 8.75 -7.99 -2.77
C VAL A 133 10.07 -7.30 -3.08
N GLU A 134 10.22 -6.01 -2.78
CA GLU A 134 11.50 -5.31 -2.98
C GLU A 134 12.63 -5.93 -2.12
N GLN A 135 12.34 -6.38 -0.89
CA GLN A 135 13.31 -7.08 -0.06
C GLN A 135 13.72 -8.46 -0.60
N THR A 136 12.87 -9.10 -1.42
CA THR A 136 13.10 -10.46 -1.94
C THR A 136 13.94 -10.47 -3.22
N GLN A 137 14.17 -9.32 -3.86
CA GLN A 137 15.00 -9.21 -5.06
C GLN A 137 16.49 -9.59 -4.85
N GLY A 138 16.92 -9.84 -3.61
CA GLY A 138 18.23 -10.43 -3.31
C GLY A 138 18.36 -11.94 -3.61
N PHE A 139 17.26 -12.64 -3.90
CA PHE A 139 17.28 -14.08 -4.21
C PHE A 139 17.00 -14.33 -5.69
N VAL A 140 17.96 -14.01 -6.55
CA VAL A 140 17.86 -14.33 -7.98
C VAL A 140 18.26 -15.78 -8.22
N ASP A 141 17.45 -16.50 -9.01
CA ASP A 141 17.73 -17.87 -9.43
C ASP A 141 18.95 -17.90 -10.37
N LYS A 142 20.04 -18.50 -9.86
CA LYS A 142 21.34 -18.61 -10.55
C LYS A 142 21.21 -19.27 -11.92
N ALA A 143 20.28 -20.21 -12.08
CA ALA A 143 20.08 -20.92 -13.34
C ALA A 143 19.43 -20.03 -14.42
N LYS A 144 18.57 -19.10 -14.04
CA LYS A 144 17.98 -18.14 -14.98
C LYS A 144 18.99 -17.10 -15.45
N LEU A 145 19.80 -16.57 -14.53
CA LEU A 145 20.82 -15.58 -14.87
C LEU A 145 21.82 -16.09 -15.91
N LEU A 146 22.22 -17.36 -15.80
CA LEU A 146 23.15 -17.98 -16.75
C LEU A 146 22.50 -18.27 -18.11
N ASN A 147 21.21 -18.65 -18.13
CA ASN A 147 20.49 -18.94 -19.37
C ASN A 147 19.99 -17.69 -20.11
N GLU A 148 19.80 -16.56 -19.44
CA GLU A 148 19.36 -15.30 -20.04
C GLU A 148 20.49 -14.56 -20.79
N GLY A 149 21.68 -15.16 -20.91
CA GLY A 149 22.76 -14.62 -21.73
C GLY A 149 23.45 -13.39 -21.13
N GLN A 150 23.31 -13.15 -19.83
CA GLN A 150 24.10 -12.14 -19.15
C GLN A 150 25.57 -12.52 -19.16
N LYS A 151 26.42 -11.56 -19.53
CA LYS A 151 27.88 -11.74 -19.54
C LYS A 151 28.39 -11.83 -18.11
N VAL A 152 29.04 -12.94 -17.78
CA VAL A 152 29.60 -13.17 -16.45
C VAL A 152 31.12 -13.03 -16.51
N ALA A 153 31.68 -12.17 -15.66
CA ALA A 153 33.12 -12.05 -15.48
C ALA A 153 33.64 -13.21 -14.62
N VAL A 154 34.69 -13.89 -15.08
CA VAL A 154 35.28 -15.04 -14.39
C VAL A 154 36.60 -14.61 -13.75
N THR A 155 36.84 -14.99 -12.49
CA THR A 155 38.14 -14.80 -11.86
C THR A 155 39.23 -15.54 -12.64
N PRO A 156 40.48 -15.05 -12.69
CA PRO A 156 41.53 -15.68 -13.49
C PRO A 156 41.84 -17.09 -12.95
N GLY A 157 41.26 -18.10 -13.58
CA GLY A 157 41.34 -19.53 -13.24
C GLY A 157 40.64 -20.37 -14.31
N ASP A 158 40.94 -21.67 -14.37
CA ASP A 158 40.51 -22.60 -15.45
C ASP A 158 39.03 -23.05 -15.34
N ILE A 159 38.15 -22.14 -14.89
CA ILE A 159 36.71 -22.38 -14.69
C ILE A 159 35.87 -22.02 -15.92
N GLY A 160 36.46 -21.45 -16.95
CA GLY A 160 35.81 -21.14 -18.24
C GLY A 160 35.10 -22.32 -18.91
N PRO A 161 35.68 -23.53 -18.96
CA PRO A 161 35.02 -24.72 -19.53
C PRO A 161 33.76 -25.12 -18.76
N PHE A 162 33.75 -24.97 -17.44
CA PHE A 162 32.60 -25.32 -16.59
C PHE A 162 31.43 -24.37 -16.77
N ILE A 163 31.70 -23.05 -16.90
CA ILE A 163 30.66 -22.05 -17.17
C ILE A 163 30.05 -22.24 -18.56
N THR A 164 30.86 -22.61 -19.55
CA THR A 164 30.37 -22.91 -20.91
C THR A 164 29.49 -24.17 -20.92
N ALA A 165 29.83 -25.18 -20.13
CA ALA A 165 29.01 -26.39 -19.96
C ALA A 165 27.67 -26.12 -19.26
N LEU A 166 27.58 -25.08 -18.43
CA LEU A 166 26.35 -24.59 -17.80
C LEU A 166 25.53 -23.66 -18.71
N GLY A 167 25.96 -23.39 -19.95
CA GLY A 167 25.26 -22.54 -20.91
C GLY A 167 25.56 -21.04 -20.81
N GLY A 168 26.50 -20.64 -19.95
CA GLY A 168 26.91 -19.25 -19.79
C GLY A 168 27.95 -18.80 -20.83
N SER A 169 27.97 -17.51 -21.16
CA SER A 169 28.97 -16.89 -22.03
C SER A 169 29.98 -16.08 -21.19
N THR A 170 31.27 -16.34 -21.37
CA THR A 170 32.37 -15.71 -20.61
C THR A 170 33.06 -14.63 -21.43
N GLU A 171 33.34 -13.48 -20.80
CA GLU A 171 34.26 -12.46 -21.33
C GLU A 171 35.58 -12.56 -20.53
N ARG A 172 36.72 -12.44 -21.23
CA ARG A 172 38.05 -12.45 -20.63
C ARG A 172 38.44 -11.07 -20.11
#